data_AF-A0A7Y0CIN5-F1
#
_entry.id   AF-A0A7Y0CIN5-F1
#
_cell.length_a   1.000
_cell.length_b   1.000
_cell.length_c   1.000
_cell.angle_alpha   90.00
_cell.angle_beta   90.00
_cell.angle_gamma   90.00
#
_symmetry.space_group_name_H-M   'P 1'
#
loop_
_entity.id
_entity.type
_entity.pdbx_description
1 polymer ?
#
loop_
_entity_poly.entity_id
_entity_poly.type
_entity_poly.pdbx_seq_one_letter_code
_entity_poly.pdbx_strand_id
1 'polypeptide(L)'
;HVPSTAQLPAAADARLIAVLTEMPAELPAGEAADVGETAASMTERLRDEPDLMNYLRRMLVDGGEAATRLFMGMVEATVAELAAQEAARVVLPSADARTRAVFLIVNDLGAIVLRDLVQQAIGVDPLSPAGMRQWGAVVMDVYTRGVYQPHGTEPDATRPETDREGR
;
A
#
# COMPACT_ATOMS: atom_id res chain seq x y z
N HIS A 1 12.52 -33.77 -15.24
CA HIS A 1 11.25 -33.82 -14.49
C HIS A 1 10.47 -32.57 -14.85
N VAL A 2 9.47 -32.67 -15.73
CA VAL A 2 8.67 -31.50 -16.15
C VAL A 2 7.62 -31.26 -15.07
N PRO A 3 7.54 -30.08 -14.44
CA PRO A 3 6.52 -29.83 -13.43
C PRO A 3 5.13 -29.85 -14.07
N SER A 4 4.19 -30.45 -13.35
CA SER A 4 2.78 -30.57 -13.76
C SER A 4 2.17 -29.18 -13.92
N THR A 5 1.27 -29.01 -14.89
CA THR A 5 0.57 -27.76 -15.22
C THR A 5 -0.17 -27.13 -14.02
N ALA A 6 -0.46 -27.92 -12.98
CA ALA A 6 -1.06 -27.44 -11.72
C ALA A 6 -0.05 -26.89 -10.71
N GLN A 7 1.25 -27.16 -10.88
CA GLN A 7 2.33 -26.62 -10.02
C GLN A 7 2.77 -25.22 -10.46
N LEU A 8 2.52 -24.84 -11.72
CA LEU A 8 2.85 -23.52 -12.26
C LEU A 8 2.02 -22.39 -11.61
N PRO A 9 0.69 -22.50 -11.42
CA PRO A 9 -0.11 -21.48 -10.74
C PRO A 9 0.24 -21.35 -9.27
N ALA A 10 0.40 -22.44 -8.53
CA ALA A 10 0.72 -22.39 -7.10
C ALA A 10 2.12 -21.81 -6.81
N ALA A 11 3.11 -22.12 -7.65
CA ALA A 11 4.45 -21.53 -7.55
C ALA A 11 4.45 -20.06 -7.97
N ALA A 12 3.65 -19.68 -8.98
CA ALA A 12 3.44 -18.29 -9.35
C ALA A 12 2.77 -17.52 -8.20
N ASP A 13 1.69 -18.04 -7.60
CA ASP A 13 0.97 -17.41 -6.49
C ASP A 13 1.88 -17.19 -5.27
N ALA A 14 2.68 -18.19 -4.87
CA ALA A 14 3.61 -18.05 -3.76
C ALA A 14 4.75 -17.06 -4.06
N ARG A 15 5.28 -17.07 -5.28
CA ARG A 15 6.30 -16.12 -5.73
C ARG A 15 5.73 -14.70 -5.83
N LEU A 16 4.45 -14.58 -6.16
CA LEU A 16 3.76 -13.32 -6.30
C LEU A 16 3.36 -12.76 -4.94
N ILE A 17 2.97 -13.60 -3.98
CA ILE A 17 2.91 -13.22 -2.56
C ILE A 17 4.29 -12.74 -2.12
N ALA A 18 5.37 -13.48 -2.38
CA ALA A 18 6.71 -13.04 -2.00
C ALA A 18 7.08 -11.68 -2.63
N VAL A 19 6.88 -11.50 -3.94
CA VAL A 19 7.16 -10.23 -4.64
C VAL A 19 6.28 -9.09 -4.13
N LEU A 20 5.00 -9.33 -3.83
CA LEU A 20 4.06 -8.31 -3.34
C LEU A 20 4.15 -8.08 -1.83
N THR A 21 4.72 -9.00 -1.06
CA THR A 21 4.99 -8.81 0.38
C THR A 21 6.38 -8.19 0.57
N GLU A 22 7.29 -8.42 -0.37
CA GLU A 22 8.54 -7.69 -0.55
C GLU A 22 8.33 -6.37 -1.33
N MET A 23 7.14 -6.13 -1.89
CA MET A 23 6.72 -4.77 -2.24
C MET A 23 6.59 -4.04 -0.92
N PRO A 24 7.49 -3.11 -0.61
CA PRO A 24 7.52 -2.59 0.72
C PRO A 24 6.26 -1.74 0.94
N ALA A 25 5.47 -2.15 1.92
CA ALA A 25 4.90 -1.21 2.88
C ALA A 25 6.00 -0.70 3.85
N GLU A 26 7.28 -0.90 3.52
CA GLU A 26 8.42 -0.36 4.24
C GLU A 26 8.63 1.09 3.86
N LEU A 27 8.06 1.92 4.71
CA LEU A 27 8.70 3.15 5.10
C LEU A 27 10.05 2.86 5.76
N PRO A 28 11.12 3.60 5.45
CA PRO A 28 12.24 3.70 6.35
C PRO A 28 11.77 4.43 7.61
N ALA A 29 11.59 3.68 8.69
CA ALA A 29 11.62 4.22 10.04
C ALA A 29 13.05 4.59 10.41
N GLY A 30 13.54 5.70 9.86
CA GLY A 30 14.88 6.19 10.14
C GLY A 30 15.90 5.80 9.07
N GLU A 31 16.60 6.82 8.61
CA GLU A 31 17.57 6.85 7.51
C GLU A 31 17.02 6.45 6.14
N ALA A 32 17.31 7.30 5.16
CA ALA A 32 17.07 7.07 3.76
C ALA A 32 17.86 5.85 3.26
N ALA A 33 17.43 4.63 3.61
CA ALA A 33 17.49 3.53 2.67
C ALA A 33 16.66 4.00 1.48
N ASP A 34 17.35 4.32 0.40
CA ASP A 34 16.86 5.11 -0.71
C ASP A 34 15.59 4.46 -1.27
N VAL A 35 14.43 5.09 -1.07
CA VAL A 35 13.17 4.70 -1.70
C VAL A 35 13.38 4.54 -3.22
N GLY A 36 14.33 5.28 -3.79
CA GLY A 36 14.81 5.12 -5.16
C GLY A 36 15.54 3.80 -5.45
N GLU A 37 16.34 3.28 -4.52
CA GLU A 37 17.08 2.01 -4.64
C GLU A 37 16.14 0.81 -4.48
N THR A 38 15.23 0.84 -3.50
CA THR A 38 14.19 -0.19 -3.32
C THR A 38 13.23 -0.22 -4.51
N ALA A 39 12.78 0.95 -4.98
CA ALA A 39 11.98 1.06 -6.20
C ALA A 39 12.78 0.63 -7.45
N ALA A 40 14.08 0.89 -7.53
CA ALA A 40 14.92 0.46 -8.66
C ALA A 40 15.09 -1.06 -8.70
N SER A 41 15.42 -1.70 -7.57
CA SER A 41 15.52 -3.17 -7.42
C SER A 41 14.20 -3.85 -7.78
N MET A 42 13.08 -3.30 -7.32
CA MET A 42 11.76 -3.79 -7.66
C MET A 42 11.44 -3.61 -9.14
N THR A 43 11.75 -2.45 -9.74
CA THR A 43 11.55 -2.25 -11.19
C THR A 43 12.38 -3.26 -11.99
N GLU A 44 13.60 -3.53 -11.56
CA GLU A 44 14.50 -4.47 -12.24
C GLU A 44 13.91 -5.89 -12.23
N ARG A 45 13.43 -6.35 -11.07
CA ARG A 45 12.71 -7.63 -10.95
C ARG A 45 11.44 -7.68 -11.80
N LEU A 46 10.66 -6.60 -11.83
CA LEU A 46 9.43 -6.51 -12.61
C LEU A 46 9.68 -6.38 -14.12
N ARG A 47 10.81 -5.78 -14.52
CA ARG A 47 11.23 -5.67 -15.92
C ARG A 47 11.54 -7.05 -16.52
N ASP A 48 12.10 -7.94 -15.71
CA ASP A 48 12.50 -9.27 -16.17
C ASP A 48 11.32 -10.27 -16.21
N GLU A 49 10.17 -9.94 -15.61
CA GLU A 49 8.98 -10.81 -15.54
C GLU A 49 7.67 -10.09 -16.00
N PRO A 50 7.58 -9.54 -17.22
CA PRO A 50 6.38 -8.83 -17.68
C PRO A 50 5.12 -9.72 -17.72
N ASP A 51 5.29 -11.03 -17.94
CA ASP A 51 4.19 -12.00 -17.94
C ASP A 51 3.60 -12.21 -16.53
N LEU A 52 4.40 -12.03 -15.47
CA LEU A 52 3.95 -12.17 -14.08
C LEU A 52 2.99 -11.04 -13.71
N MET A 53 3.28 -9.81 -14.11
CA MET A 53 2.41 -8.66 -13.83
C MET A 53 1.11 -8.69 -14.63
N ASN A 54 1.17 -9.17 -15.86
CA ASN A 54 -0.03 -9.42 -16.66
C ASN A 54 -0.88 -10.54 -16.06
N TYR A 55 -0.24 -11.61 -15.58
CA TYR A 55 -0.93 -12.69 -14.86
C TYR A 55 -1.59 -12.19 -13.58
N LEU A 56 -0.88 -11.39 -12.76
CA LEU A 56 -1.42 -10.78 -11.56
C LEU A 56 -2.65 -9.93 -11.84
N ARG A 57 -2.53 -9.00 -12.79
CA ARG A 57 -3.64 -8.12 -13.17
C ARG A 57 -4.84 -8.94 -13.61
N ARG A 58 -4.63 -9.94 -14.47
CA ARG A 58 -5.72 -10.82 -14.92
C ARG A 58 -6.34 -11.60 -13.75
N MET A 59 -5.51 -12.18 -12.88
CA MET A 59 -5.99 -12.91 -11.70
C MET A 59 -6.83 -12.02 -10.77
N LEU A 60 -6.41 -10.77 -10.51
CA LEU A 60 -7.15 -9.84 -9.66
C LEU A 60 -8.46 -9.37 -10.30
N VAL A 61 -8.51 -9.22 -11.62
CA VAL A 61 -9.71 -8.81 -12.36
C VAL A 61 -10.71 -9.96 -12.50
N ASP A 62 -10.23 -11.14 -12.86
CA ASP A 62 -11.07 -12.34 -13.05
C ASP A 62 -11.56 -12.89 -11.69
N GLY A 63 -10.82 -12.62 -10.62
CA GLY A 63 -11.15 -13.03 -9.26
C GLY A 63 -11.02 -14.54 -9.04
N GLY A 64 -11.88 -15.08 -8.19
CA GLY A 64 -11.89 -16.49 -7.82
C GLY A 64 -11.02 -16.84 -6.61
N GLU A 65 -10.88 -18.13 -6.33
CA GLU A 65 -10.24 -18.59 -5.10
C GLU A 65 -8.75 -18.23 -5.01
N ALA A 66 -8.03 -18.25 -6.13
CA ALA A 66 -6.61 -17.89 -6.17
C ALA A 66 -6.40 -16.40 -5.81
N ALA A 67 -7.16 -15.51 -6.46
CA ALA A 67 -7.15 -14.09 -6.14
C ALA A 67 -7.56 -13.81 -4.69
N THR A 68 -8.57 -14.53 -4.18
CA THR A 68 -9.03 -14.42 -2.79
C THR A 68 -7.92 -14.83 -1.81
N ARG A 69 -7.26 -15.97 -2.05
CA ARG A 69 -6.15 -16.44 -1.20
C ARG A 69 -4.98 -15.47 -1.21
N LEU A 70 -4.59 -14.98 -2.39
CA LEU A 70 -3.55 -13.98 -2.54
C LEU A 70 -3.88 -12.71 -1.75
N PHE A 71 -5.07 -12.16 -1.97
CA PHE A 71 -5.51 -10.92 -1.32
C PHE A 71 -5.57 -11.07 0.21
N MET A 72 -6.17 -12.14 0.71
CA MET A 72 -6.23 -12.38 2.16
C MET A 72 -4.84 -12.62 2.75
N GLY A 73 -3.94 -13.31 2.03
CA GLY A 73 -2.55 -13.47 2.45
C GLY A 73 -1.82 -12.14 2.60
N MET A 74 -1.96 -11.22 1.65
CA MET A 74 -1.40 -9.87 1.75
C MET A 74 -1.98 -9.11 2.94
N VAL A 75 -3.30 -9.19 3.17
CA VAL A 75 -3.96 -8.52 4.31
C VAL A 75 -3.39 -9.01 5.65
N GLU A 76 -3.25 -10.33 5.85
CA GLU A 76 -2.69 -10.85 7.10
C GLU A 76 -1.23 -10.42 7.29
N ALA A 77 -0.42 -10.45 6.23
CA ALA A 77 0.98 -10.02 6.29
C ALA A 77 1.10 -8.53 6.64
N THR A 78 0.32 -7.67 5.99
CA THR A 78 0.31 -6.23 6.27
C THR A 78 -0.22 -5.91 7.68
N VAL A 79 -1.23 -6.64 8.18
CA VAL A 79 -1.70 -6.48 9.57
C VAL A 79 -0.57 -6.80 10.56
N ALA A 80 0.16 -7.89 10.34
CA ALA A 80 1.27 -8.29 11.21
C ALA A 80 2.41 -7.26 11.18
N GLU A 81 2.76 -6.76 10.00
CA GLU A 81 3.80 -5.74 9.83
C GLU A 81 3.41 -4.43 10.52
N LEU A 82 2.20 -3.93 10.29
CA LEU A 82 1.72 -2.70 10.93
C LEU A 82 1.67 -2.83 12.47
N ALA A 83 1.37 -4.02 13.00
CA ALA A 83 1.41 -4.27 14.44
C ALA A 83 2.84 -4.21 15.00
N ALA A 84 3.83 -4.75 14.27
CA ALA A 84 5.24 -4.65 14.65
C ALA A 84 5.73 -3.20 14.60
N GLN A 85 5.37 -2.46 13.55
CA GLN A 85 5.69 -1.03 13.41
C GLN A 85 5.00 -0.16 14.47
N GLU A 86 3.77 -0.46 14.85
CA GLU A 86 3.07 0.20 15.95
C GLU A 86 3.78 -0.04 17.29
N ALA A 87 4.20 -1.28 17.58
CA ALA A 87 4.98 -1.60 18.78
C ALA A 87 6.32 -0.87 18.82
N ALA A 88 6.95 -0.66 17.65
CA ALA A 88 8.17 0.13 17.48
C ALA A 88 7.92 1.66 17.46
N ARG A 89 6.66 2.12 17.57
CA ARG A 89 6.25 3.53 17.49
C ARG A 89 6.59 4.22 16.16
N VAL A 90 6.63 3.45 15.09
CA VAL A 90 6.81 3.95 13.71
C VAL A 90 5.46 4.36 13.12
N VAL A 91 4.44 3.54 13.34
CA VAL A 91 3.08 3.77 12.86
C VAL A 91 2.17 4.12 14.04
N LEU A 92 1.22 5.02 13.80
CA LEU A 92 0.20 5.40 14.79
C LEU A 92 -0.73 4.22 15.12
N PRO A 93 -1.27 4.12 16.33
CA PRO A 93 -2.32 3.14 16.63
C PRO A 93 -3.55 3.30 15.73
N SER A 94 -4.20 2.18 15.37
CA SER A 94 -5.49 2.20 14.67
C SER A 94 -6.58 1.51 15.48
N ALA A 95 -7.78 2.11 15.46
CA ALA A 95 -8.98 1.48 15.98
C ALA A 95 -9.44 0.27 15.15
N ASP A 96 -9.06 0.22 13.86
CA ASP A 96 -9.33 -0.88 12.93
C ASP A 96 -8.09 -1.18 12.08
N ALA A 97 -7.22 -2.06 12.58
CA ALA A 97 -5.97 -2.41 11.92
C ALA A 97 -6.19 -3.15 10.59
N ARG A 98 -7.22 -4.00 10.51
CA ARG A 98 -7.51 -4.80 9.32
C ARG A 98 -8.00 -3.93 8.18
N THR A 99 -8.96 -3.05 8.44
CA THR A 99 -9.46 -2.12 7.41
C THR A 99 -8.38 -1.17 6.94
N ARG A 100 -7.50 -0.70 7.85
CA ARG A 100 -6.32 0.09 7.48
C ARG A 100 -5.40 -0.69 6.52
N ALA A 101 -5.07 -1.93 6.83
CA ALA A 101 -4.25 -2.77 5.94
C ALA A 101 -4.89 -2.96 4.56
N VAL A 102 -6.19 -3.25 4.53
CA VAL A 102 -6.96 -3.38 3.27
C VAL A 102 -6.90 -2.08 2.44
N PHE A 103 -7.08 -0.92 3.08
CA PHE A 103 -7.01 0.37 2.40
C PHE A 103 -5.65 0.60 1.72
N LEU A 104 -4.54 0.33 2.43
CA LEU A 104 -3.19 0.47 1.89
C LEU A 104 -2.96 -0.48 0.70
N ILE A 105 -3.33 -1.76 0.84
CA ILE A 105 -3.20 -2.75 -0.23
C ILE A 105 -4.01 -2.36 -1.46
N VAL A 106 -5.25 -1.88 -1.29
CA VAL A 106 -6.10 -1.47 -2.41
C VAL A 106 -5.50 -0.28 -3.16
N ASN A 107 -4.89 0.68 -2.45
CA ASN A 107 -4.17 1.78 -3.08
C ASN A 107 -3.04 1.27 -3.99
N ASP A 108 -2.25 0.32 -3.50
CA ASP A 108 -1.09 -0.20 -4.23
C ASP A 108 -1.50 -1.09 -5.42
N LEU A 109 -2.47 -1.99 -5.22
CA LEU A 109 -3.03 -2.81 -6.29
C LEU A 109 -3.74 -1.96 -7.35
N GLY A 110 -4.30 -0.80 -6.98
CA GLY A 110 -4.89 0.14 -7.91
C GLY A 110 -3.91 0.59 -8.98
N ALA A 111 -2.66 0.90 -8.62
CA ALA A 111 -1.62 1.28 -9.57
C ALA A 111 -1.26 0.13 -10.55
N ILE A 112 -1.42 -1.12 -10.13
CA ILE A 112 -1.17 -2.31 -10.96
C ILE A 112 -2.34 -2.60 -11.90
N VAL A 113 -3.55 -2.69 -11.35
CA VAL A 113 -4.76 -3.06 -12.11
C VAL A 113 -5.14 -1.96 -13.09
N LEU A 114 -4.97 -0.69 -12.72
CA LEU A 114 -5.31 0.48 -13.51
C LEU A 114 -4.11 1.10 -14.24
N ARG A 115 -2.98 0.39 -14.32
CA ARG A 115 -1.69 0.90 -14.85
C ARG A 115 -1.83 1.78 -16.09
N ASP A 116 -2.56 1.30 -17.11
CA ASP A 116 -2.69 2.02 -18.38
C ASP A 116 -3.50 3.31 -18.24
N LEU A 117 -4.53 3.32 -17.38
CA LEU A 117 -5.35 4.50 -17.11
C LEU A 117 -4.58 5.51 -16.27
N VAL A 118 -3.83 5.04 -15.26
CA VAL A 118 -2.96 5.88 -14.44
C VAL A 118 -1.88 6.52 -15.33
N GLN A 119 -1.20 5.75 -16.17
CA GLN A 119 -0.20 6.28 -17.10
C GLN A 119 -0.77 7.38 -18.01
N GLN A 120 -1.98 7.19 -18.52
CA GLN A 120 -2.66 8.22 -19.32
C GLN A 120 -2.97 9.48 -18.51
N ALA A 121 -3.33 9.33 -17.23
CA ALA A 121 -3.71 10.45 -16.37
C ALA A 121 -2.49 11.28 -15.89
N ILE A 122 -1.38 10.63 -15.54
CA ILE A 122 -0.20 11.30 -14.93
C ILE A 122 1.00 11.43 -15.89
N GLY A 123 0.90 10.86 -17.10
CA GLY A 123 1.92 10.98 -18.16
C GLY A 123 3.15 10.08 -18.00
N VAL A 124 3.21 9.26 -16.95
CA VAL A 124 4.30 8.32 -16.67
C VAL A 124 3.73 6.98 -16.23
N ASP A 125 4.32 5.88 -16.70
CA ASP A 125 3.96 4.54 -16.25
C ASP A 125 4.22 4.42 -14.74
N PRO A 126 3.18 4.18 -13.90
CA PRO A 126 3.33 4.14 -12.44
C PRO A 126 4.26 3.03 -11.97
N LEU A 127 4.48 1.98 -12.76
CA LEU A 127 5.39 0.87 -12.44
C LEU A 127 6.79 1.04 -13.02
N SER A 128 7.06 2.13 -13.74
CA SER A 128 8.42 2.50 -14.14
C SER A 128 9.20 3.05 -12.94
N PRO A 129 10.55 3.10 -12.96
CA PRO A 129 11.31 3.65 -11.83
C PRO A 129 10.94 5.11 -11.53
N ALA A 130 10.69 5.91 -12.57
CA ALA A 130 10.28 7.30 -12.43
C ALA A 130 8.85 7.41 -11.87
N GLY A 131 7.95 6.55 -12.36
CA GLY A 131 6.56 6.49 -11.89
C GLY A 131 6.47 6.08 -10.43
N MET A 132 7.20 5.04 -9.99
CA MET A 132 7.19 4.59 -8.60
C MET A 132 7.73 5.66 -7.65
N ARG A 133 8.76 6.41 -8.03
CA ARG A 133 9.24 7.56 -7.24
C ARG A 133 8.18 8.65 -7.12
N GLN A 134 7.54 9.02 -8.23
CA GLN A 134 6.49 10.06 -8.24
C GLN A 134 5.24 9.61 -7.47
N TRP A 135 4.76 8.41 -7.74
CA TRP A 135 3.58 7.82 -7.11
C TRP A 135 3.79 7.61 -5.62
N GLY A 136 4.92 7.01 -5.23
CA GLY A 136 5.29 6.78 -3.83
C GLY A 136 5.36 8.08 -3.05
N ALA A 137 5.92 9.15 -3.61
CA ALA A 137 5.93 10.46 -2.95
C ALA A 137 4.53 11.01 -2.66
N VAL A 138 3.58 10.87 -3.59
CA VAL A 138 2.18 11.30 -3.41
C VAL A 138 1.47 10.43 -2.39
N VAL A 139 1.59 9.10 -2.50
CA VAL A 139 1.00 8.15 -1.53
C VAL A 139 1.48 8.46 -0.11
N MET A 140 2.78 8.69 0.05
CA MET A 140 3.36 9.01 1.35
C MET A 140 2.91 10.35 1.90
N ASP A 141 2.76 11.35 1.03
CA ASP A 141 2.16 12.60 1.43
C ASP A 141 0.76 12.40 2.00
N VAL A 142 -0.09 11.68 1.27
CA VAL A 142 -1.47 11.39 1.67
C VAL A 142 -1.51 10.63 3.00
N TYR A 143 -0.65 9.63 3.20
CA TYR A 143 -0.67 8.84 4.43
C TYR A 143 -0.15 9.59 5.66
N THR A 144 0.77 10.54 5.48
CA THR A 144 1.39 11.26 6.60
C THR A 144 0.70 12.57 6.92
N ARG A 145 0.16 13.27 5.91
CA ARG A 145 -0.44 14.60 6.04
C ARG A 145 -1.94 14.64 5.76
N GLY A 146 -2.49 13.62 5.09
CA GLY A 146 -3.87 13.64 4.61
C GLY A 146 -4.10 14.62 3.47
N VAL A 147 -5.29 14.60 2.87
CA VAL A 147 -5.67 15.47 1.73
C VAL A 147 -6.66 16.58 2.08
N TYR A 148 -7.30 16.50 3.25
CA TYR A 148 -8.29 17.47 3.70
C TYR A 148 -7.74 18.29 4.87
N GLN A 149 -8.07 19.58 4.88
CA GLN A 149 -7.88 20.38 6.07
C GLN A 149 -8.99 20.04 7.08
N PRO A 150 -8.68 19.86 8.37
CA PRO A 150 -9.70 19.80 9.40
C PRO A 150 -10.46 21.12 9.38
N HIS A 151 -11.67 21.13 8.82
CA HIS A 151 -12.58 22.24 9.05
C HIS A 151 -12.97 22.16 10.53
N GLY A 152 -12.54 23.15 11.31
CA GLY A 152 -12.75 23.15 12.74
C GLY A 152 -14.24 22.96 13.06
N THR A 153 -14.55 21.96 13.87
CA THR A 153 -15.55 22.19 14.91
C THR A 153 -14.99 23.36 15.71
N GLU A 154 -15.51 24.56 15.45
CA GLU A 154 -15.26 25.74 16.25
C GLU A 154 -15.43 25.31 17.72
N PRO A 155 -14.39 25.39 18.58
CA PRO A 155 -14.60 25.14 19.99
C PRO A 155 -15.67 26.12 20.43
N ASP A 156 -16.77 25.61 20.96
CA ASP A 156 -17.87 26.38 21.52
C ASP A 156 -17.31 27.33 22.58
N ALA A 157 -16.93 28.54 22.12
CA ALA A 157 -16.55 29.67 22.94
C ALA A 157 -17.83 30.32 23.49
N THR A 158 -18.70 29.51 24.06
CA THR A 158 -19.92 29.94 24.74
C THR A 158 -20.22 29.05 25.93
N ARG A 159 -19.19 28.64 26.68
CA ARG A 159 -19.39 28.36 28.10
C ARG A 159 -19.21 29.69 28.85
N PRO A 160 -20.29 30.35 29.30
CA PRO A 160 -20.16 31.58 30.06
C PRO A 160 -19.36 31.34 31.35
N GLU A 161 -18.47 32.28 31.66
CA GLU A 161 -17.82 32.45 32.97
C GLU A 161 -18.90 32.63 34.06
N THR A 162 -19.51 31.55 34.54
CA THR A 162 -20.10 31.54 35.88
C THR A 162 -18.97 31.28 36.88
N ASP A 163 -18.18 32.33 37.14
CA ASP A 163 -17.47 32.56 38.40
C ASP A 163 -16.71 33.90 38.33
N ARG A 164 -17.42 34.97 37.99
CA ARG A 164 -17.07 36.31 38.48
C ARG A 164 -18.34 36.93 39.06
N GLU A 165 -18.19 37.37 40.31
CA GLU A 165 -19.12 38.17 41.12
C GLU A 165 -20.20 37.42 41.91
N GLY A 166 -19.95 37.30 43.22
CA GLY A 166 -20.96 37.78 44.15
C GLY A 166 -21.12 37.01 45.47
N ARG A 167 -20.34 37.44 46.46
CA ARG A 167 -20.74 37.63 47.87
C ARG A 167 -20.73 36.43 48.82
#